data_AF-A0A356J6F6-F1
#
_entry.id   AF-A0A356J6F6-F1
#
_cell.length_a   1.000
_cell.length_b   1.000
_cell.length_c   1.000
_cell.angle_alpha   90.00
_cell.angle_beta   90.00
_cell.angle_gamma   90.00
#
_symmetry.space_group_name_H-M   'P 1'
#
loop_
_entity.id
_entity.type
_entity.pdbx_description
1 polymer ?
#
loop_
_entity_poly.entity_id
_entity_poly.type
_entity_poly.pdbx_seq_one_letter_code
_entity_poly.pdbx_strand_id
1 'polypeptide(L)'
;MSLIYLLFSPKINRFYIGSSRENTVESRLKRHNEGRVKSTKFGSPWKVVCVEHFETYTQARKRELYFKSAAGRRFLKDKLPE
;
A
#
# COMPACT_ATOMS: atom_id res chain seq x y z
N MET A 1 -6.68 1.66 -16.23
CA MET A 1 -5.45 1.47 -15.43
C MET A 1 -5.83 1.44 -13.96
N SER A 2 -5.20 0.55 -13.21
CA SER A 2 -5.38 0.42 -11.77
C SER A 2 -4.02 0.20 -11.15
N LEU A 3 -3.86 0.57 -9.90
CA LEU A 3 -2.58 0.42 -9.22
C LEU A 3 -2.76 -0.27 -7.89
N ILE A 4 -1.69 -0.92 -7.47
CA ILE A 4 -1.52 -1.34 -6.09
C ILE A 4 -0.41 -0.51 -5.49
N TYR A 5 -0.58 -0.16 -4.22
CA TYR A 5 0.38 0.62 -3.49
C TYR A 5 0.61 0.04 -2.10
N LEU A 6 1.87 0.11 -1.69
CA LEU A 6 2.34 -0.33 -0.40
C LEU A 6 2.88 0.86 0.34
N LEU A 7 2.24 1.15 1.46
CA LEU A 7 2.65 2.20 2.38
C LEU A 7 3.24 1.56 3.62
N PHE A 8 4.35 2.11 4.10
CA PHE A 8 4.94 1.76 5.36
C PHE A 8 4.78 2.90 6.35
N SER A 9 4.38 2.56 7.57
CA SER A 9 4.40 3.49 8.68
C SER A 9 5.60 3.17 9.58
N PRO A 10 6.61 4.05 9.63
CA PRO A 10 7.70 3.93 10.60
C PRO A 10 7.21 4.02 12.04
N LYS A 11 6.11 4.75 12.28
CA LYS A 11 5.57 4.99 13.63
C LYS A 11 5.02 3.74 14.30
N ILE A 12 4.31 2.90 13.53
CA ILE A 12 3.68 1.68 14.06
C ILE A 12 4.34 0.41 13.51
N ASN A 13 5.44 0.55 12.76
CA ASN A 13 6.16 -0.52 12.06
C ASN A 13 5.21 -1.47 11.32
N ARG A 14 4.25 -0.92 10.55
CA ARG A 14 3.25 -1.70 9.81
C ARG A 14 3.14 -1.24 8.38
N PHE A 15 2.78 -2.21 7.55
CA PHE A 15 2.40 -1.97 6.16
C PHE A 15 0.90 -1.79 6.02
N TYR A 16 0.55 -0.91 5.09
CA TYR A 16 -0.77 -0.80 4.51
C TYR A 16 -0.67 -1.14 3.03
N ILE A 17 -1.48 -2.11 2.60
CA ILE A 17 -1.55 -2.54 1.21
C ILE A 17 -2.94 -2.15 0.72
N GLY A 18 -2.98 -1.33 -0.33
CA GLY A 18 -4.23 -0.89 -0.94
C GLY A 18 -4.15 -0.97 -2.46
N SER A 19 -5.30 -1.13 -3.10
CA SER A 19 -5.46 -0.98 -4.54
C SER A 19 -6.35 0.22 -4.85
N SER A 20 -6.09 0.89 -5.97
CA SER A 20 -6.89 2.00 -6.47
C SER A 20 -7.15 1.83 -7.97
N ARG A 21 -8.26 2.41 -8.44
CA ARG A 21 -8.58 2.53 -9.87
C ARG A 21 -8.01 3.83 -10.47
N GLU A 22 -7.19 4.54 -9.72
CA GLU A 22 -6.51 5.76 -10.16
C GLU A 22 -5.14 5.42 -10.78
N ASN A 23 -4.55 6.37 -11.49
CA ASN A 23 -3.23 6.22 -12.10
C ASN A 23 -2.08 6.64 -11.18
N THR A 24 -2.36 7.38 -10.10
CA THR A 24 -1.35 7.89 -9.16
C THR A 24 -1.68 7.52 -7.71
N VAL A 25 -0.62 7.28 -6.92
CA VAL A 25 -0.73 6.97 -5.47
C VAL A 25 -0.81 8.23 -4.62
N GLU A 26 -0.43 9.39 -5.16
CA GLU A 26 -0.23 10.64 -4.42
C GLU A 26 -1.49 11.13 -3.71
N SER A 27 -2.64 11.10 -4.40
CA SER A 27 -3.95 11.45 -3.84
C SER A 27 -4.29 10.60 -2.62
N ARG A 28 -3.96 9.29 -2.69
CA ARG A 28 -4.20 8.32 -1.63
C ARG A 28 -3.23 8.51 -0.47
N LEU A 29 -1.95 8.68 -0.77
CA LEU A 29 -0.93 8.98 0.23
C LEU A 29 -1.28 10.23 1.04
N LYS A 30 -1.65 11.32 0.35
CA LYS A 30 -2.08 12.57 0.97
C LYS A 30 -3.26 12.34 1.92
N ARG A 31 -4.32 11.64 1.47
CA ARG A 31 -5.47 11.30 2.32
C ARG A 31 -5.12 10.44 3.53
N HIS A 32 -4.19 9.50 3.39
CA HIS A 32 -3.72 8.67 4.50
C HIS A 32 -2.91 9.49 5.52
N ASN A 33 -2.05 10.40 5.04
CA ASN A 33 -1.22 11.27 5.88
C ASN A 33 -2.03 12.37 6.57
N GLU A 34 -3.08 12.89 5.93
CA GLU A 34 -4.05 13.83 6.50
C GLU A 34 -4.97 13.19 7.55
N GLY A 35 -4.83 11.90 7.84
CA GLY A 35 -5.63 11.21 8.87
C GLY A 35 -7.12 11.05 8.52
N ARG A 36 -7.51 11.33 7.26
CA ARG A 36 -8.90 11.21 6.78
C ARG A 36 -9.41 9.77 6.73
N VAL A 37 -8.53 8.79 6.90
CA VAL A 37 -8.85 7.36 6.88
C VAL A 37 -8.72 6.80 8.29
N LYS A 38 -9.85 6.38 8.89
CA LYS A 38 -9.92 5.91 10.29
C LYS A 38 -8.91 4.80 10.62
N SER A 39 -8.66 3.89 9.69
CA SER A 39 -7.75 2.74 9.87
C SER A 39 -6.27 3.10 9.74
N THR A 40 -5.93 4.18 9.02
CA THR A 40 -4.54 4.57 8.77
C THR A 40 -4.13 5.84 9.52
N LYS A 41 -5.07 6.57 10.15
CA LYS A 41 -4.77 7.82 10.86
C LYS A 41 -3.69 7.67 11.94
N PHE A 42 -3.68 6.53 12.64
CA PHE A 42 -2.71 6.26 13.72
C PHE A 42 -1.30 5.95 13.21
N GLY A 43 -1.18 5.50 11.96
CA GLY A 43 0.10 5.19 11.32
C GLY A 43 0.69 6.35 10.50
N SER A 44 0.10 7.55 10.54
CA SER A 44 0.74 8.71 9.90
C SER A 44 2.03 9.10 10.64
N PRO A 45 3.13 9.46 9.95
CA PRO A 45 3.26 9.58 8.49
C PRO A 45 3.49 8.23 7.79
N TRP A 46 2.79 8.02 6.68
CA TRP A 46 2.98 6.91 5.76
C TRP A 46 3.99 7.27 4.68
N LYS A 47 4.87 6.34 4.35
CA LYS A 47 5.84 6.41 3.27
C LYS A 47 5.48 5.41 2.18
N VAL A 48 5.57 5.81 0.92
CA VAL A 48 5.39 4.89 -0.21
C VAL A 48 6.64 4.02 -0.31
N VAL A 49 6.46 2.70 -0.27
CA VAL A 49 7.54 1.73 -0.46
C VAL A 49 7.53 1.21 -1.88
N CYS A 50 6.35 0.92 -2.41
CA CYS A 50 6.19 0.34 -3.74
C CYS A 50 4.85 0.73 -4.34
N VAL A 51 4.84 0.95 -5.66
CA VAL A 51 3.65 1.13 -6.47
C VAL A 51 3.81 0.25 -7.70
N GLU A 52 2.82 -0.59 -7.99
CA GLU A 52 2.77 -1.37 -9.23
C GLU A 52 1.50 -1.01 -10.00
N HIS A 53 1.64 -0.80 -11.31
CA HIS A 53 0.54 -0.46 -12.22
C HIS A 53 0.07 -1.71 -12.95
N PHE A 54 -1.25 -1.78 -13.16
CA PHE A 54 -1.94 -2.85 -13.85
C PHE A 54 -2.94 -2.27 -14.84
N GLU A 55 -3.20 -3.00 -15.91
CA GLU A 55 -4.20 -2.60 -16.90
C GLU A 55 -5.60 -2.68 -16.30
N THR A 56 -5.87 -3.75 -15.55
CA THR A 56 -7.18 -4.03 -14.96
C THR A 56 -7.18 -4.00 -13.43
N TYR A 57 -8.31 -3.60 -12.85
CA TYR A 57 -8.51 -3.66 -11.39
C TYR A 57 -8.42 -5.09 -10.86
N THR A 58 -8.84 -6.08 -11.65
CA THR A 58 -8.77 -7.51 -11.30
C THR A 58 -7.34 -7.97 -11.07
N GLN A 59 -6.39 -7.56 -11.93
CA GLN A 59 -4.97 -7.87 -11.76
C GLN A 59 -4.41 -7.21 -10.49
N ALA A 60 -4.69 -5.92 -10.27
CA ALA A 60 -4.30 -5.23 -9.05
C ALA A 60 -4.85 -5.91 -7.80
N ARG A 61 -6.10 -6.38 -7.84
CA ARG A 61 -6.74 -7.09 -6.72
C ARG A 61 -6.12 -8.47 -6.46
N LYS A 62 -5.78 -9.23 -7.51
CA LYS A 62 -5.04 -10.50 -7.37
C LYS A 62 -3.69 -10.27 -6.69
N ARG A 63 -2.97 -9.22 -7.09
CA ARG A 63 -1.70 -8.82 -6.46
C ARG A 63 -1.88 -8.42 -5.00
N GLU A 64 -2.96 -7.71 -4.68
CA GLU A 64 -3.29 -7.31 -3.30
C GLU A 64 -3.54 -8.53 -2.40
N LEU A 65 -4.30 -9.51 -2.90
CA LEU A 65 -4.53 -10.76 -2.21
C LEU A 65 -3.23 -11.54 -2.01
N TYR A 66 -2.36 -11.56 -3.02
CA TYR A 66 -1.02 -12.16 -2.90
C TYR A 66 -0.22 -11.49 -1.78
N PHE A 67 -0.12 -10.16 -1.74
CA PHE A 67 0.62 -9.46 -0.67
C PHE A 67 0.02 -9.68 0.73
N LYS A 68 -1.29 -9.92 0.82
CA LYS A 68 -1.97 -10.24 2.08
C LYS A 68 -1.74 -11.67 2.56
N SER A 69 -1.37 -12.58 1.65
CA SER A 69 -1.03 -13.98 1.96
C SER A 69 0.27 -14.11 2.77
N ALA A 70 0.51 -15.28 3.37
CA ALA A 70 1.73 -15.54 4.12
C ALA A 70 3.01 -15.39 3.26
N ALA A 71 2.97 -15.86 2.01
CA ALA A 71 4.07 -15.72 1.06
C ALA A 71 4.34 -14.25 0.72
N GLY A 72 3.26 -13.49 0.43
CA GLY A 72 3.37 -12.07 0.16
C GLY A 72 3.94 -11.28 1.34
N ARG A 73 3.50 -11.56 2.57
CA ARG A 73 4.07 -10.90 3.77
C ARG A 73 5.56 -11.19 3.96
N ARG A 74 6.03 -12.40 3.63
CA ARG A 74 7.46 -12.73 3.63
C ARG A 74 8.22 -11.91 2.58
N PHE A 75 7.66 -11.81 1.37
CA PHE A 75 8.22 -10.96 0.30
C PHE A 75 8.31 -9.48 0.71
N LEU A 76 7.32 -8.97 1.46
CA LEU A 76 7.35 -7.57 1.94
C LEU A 76 8.36 -7.33 3.05
N LYS A 77 8.66 -8.34 3.87
CA LYS A 77 9.69 -8.24 4.91
C LYS A 77 11.07 -8.05 4.30
N ASP A 78 11.32 -8.69 3.16
CA ASP A 78 12.58 -8.60 2.40
C ASP A 78 12.76 -7.24 1.69
N LYS A 79 11.66 -6.55 1.40
CA LYS A 79 11.64 -5.23 0.75
C LYS A 79 11.85 -4.05 1.70
N LEU A 80 11.99 -4.28 3.01
CA LEU A 80 12.32 -3.21 3.96
C LEU A 80 13.81 -2.92 3.91
N PRO A 81 14.23 -1.66 3.71
CA PRO A 81 15.58 -1.27 4.10
C PRO A 81 15.73 -1.50 5.61
N GLU A 82 16.84 -2.12 6.02
CA GLU A 82 17.22 -2.33 7.42
C GLU A 82 17.25 -1.03 8.25
#